data_AF-A0A528B3K4-F1
#
_entry.id   AF-A0A528B3K4-F1
#
_cell.length_a   1.000
_cell.length_b   1.000
_cell.length_c   1.000
_cell.angle_alpha   90.00
_cell.angle_beta   90.00
_cell.angle_gamma   90.00
#
_symmetry.space_group_name_H-M   'P 1'
#
loop_
_entity.id
_entity.type
_entity.pdbx_description
1 polymer ?
#
loop_
_entity_poly.entity_id
_entity_poly.type
_entity_poly.pdbx_seq_one_letter_code
_entity_poly.pdbx_strand_id
1 'polypeptide(L)'
;FWTAQSAISLALTALILSAIAIFGAQAIARPLRRLANAAELFGRGEAVPRLPESGPDDIRQTAEAFNRMQERLQRFVEDRTRMLAAISHDLRTPLTSLRLRAEFVQDHDLQEKMLKTIEEIQTMTEAALAFAREDAAVEETRTVDLSALVGSL
;
A
#
# COMPACT_ATOMS: atom_id res chain seq x y z
N PHE A 1 -9.76 54.57 -38.84
CA PHE A 1 -10.72 53.44 -38.75
C PHE A 1 -10.05 52.07 -38.86
N TRP A 2 -9.06 51.86 -39.75
CA TRP A 2 -8.36 50.58 -39.92
C TRP A 2 -7.56 50.07 -38.70
N THR A 3 -7.07 50.97 -37.84
CA THR A 3 -6.29 50.61 -36.64
C THR A 3 -7.12 49.97 -35.53
N ALA A 4 -8.37 50.42 -35.34
CA ALA A 4 -9.28 49.89 -34.32
C ALA A 4 -9.73 48.46 -34.65
N GLN A 5 -10.05 48.18 -35.91
CA GLN A 5 -10.43 46.83 -36.36
C GLN A 5 -9.25 45.84 -36.22
N SER A 6 -8.04 46.27 -36.56
CA SER A 6 -6.82 45.47 -36.38
C SER A 6 -6.55 45.17 -34.90
N ALA A 7 -6.70 46.15 -34.02
CA ALA A 7 -6.54 45.98 -32.57
C ALA A 7 -7.59 45.02 -31.98
N ILE A 8 -8.86 45.11 -32.41
CA ILE A 8 -9.92 44.19 -31.98
C ILE A 8 -9.61 42.76 -32.42
N SER A 9 -9.17 42.57 -33.67
CA SER A 9 -8.80 41.23 -34.16
C SER A 9 -7.63 40.63 -33.38
N LEU A 10 -6.60 41.43 -33.08
CA LEU A 10 -5.46 41.01 -32.28
C LEU A 10 -5.88 40.61 -30.86
N ALA A 11 -6.74 41.42 -30.23
CA ALA A 11 -7.25 41.14 -28.89
C ALA A 11 -8.10 39.85 -28.87
N LEU A 12 -8.96 39.63 -29.87
CA LEU A 12 -9.75 38.41 -30.00
C LEU A 12 -8.86 37.17 -30.20
N THR A 13 -7.87 37.24 -31.09
CA THR A 13 -6.92 36.13 -31.28
C THR A 13 -6.13 35.85 -30.01
N ALA A 14 -5.63 36.88 -29.33
CA ALA A 14 -4.92 36.73 -28.07
C ALA A 14 -5.80 36.10 -26.98
N LEU A 15 -7.08 36.50 -26.91
CA LEU A 15 -8.05 35.93 -25.97
C LEU A 15 -8.31 34.45 -26.26
N ILE A 16 -8.51 34.09 -27.52
CA ILE A 16 -8.75 32.70 -27.94
C ILE A 16 -7.53 31.83 -27.63
N LEU A 17 -6.32 32.28 -27.99
CA LEU A 17 -5.08 31.55 -27.70
C LEU A 17 -4.87 31.38 -26.20
N SER A 18 -5.14 32.43 -25.41
CA SER A 18 -5.05 32.36 -23.96
C SER A 18 -6.05 31.36 -23.37
N ALA A 19 -7.29 31.36 -23.87
CA ALA A 19 -8.32 30.40 -23.43
C ALA A 19 -7.91 28.95 -23.75
N ILE A 20 -7.39 28.68 -24.95
CA ILE A 20 -6.88 27.36 -25.33
C ILE A 20 -5.70 26.94 -24.44
N ALA A 21 -4.75 27.85 -24.20
CA ALA A 21 -3.59 27.57 -23.37
C ALA A 21 -3.98 27.26 -21.91
N ILE A 22 -4.89 28.04 -21.32
CA ILE A 22 -5.39 27.82 -19.97
C ILE A 22 -6.14 26.49 -19.89
N PHE A 23 -7.02 26.20 -20.86
CA PHE A 23 -7.78 24.96 -20.88
C PHE A 23 -6.87 23.73 -21.03
N GLY A 24 -5.89 23.79 -21.93
CA GLY A 24 -4.90 22.72 -22.12
C GLY A 24 -4.04 22.50 -20.87
N ALA A 25 -3.55 23.58 -20.25
CA ALA A 25 -2.78 23.50 -19.00
C ALA A 25 -3.60 22.86 -17.88
N GLN A 26 -4.89 23.22 -17.73
CA GLN A 26 -5.76 22.62 -16.73
C GLN A 26 -6.10 21.16 -17.02
N ALA A 27 -6.24 20.79 -18.30
CA ALA A 27 -6.51 19.41 -18.73
C ALA A 27 -5.36 18.45 -18.38
N ILE A 28 -4.12 18.95 -18.27
CA ILE A 28 -2.93 18.17 -17.90
C ILE A 28 -2.62 18.27 -16.41
N ALA A 29 -2.62 19.49 -15.84
CA ALA A 29 -2.21 19.72 -14.46
C ALA A 29 -3.17 19.11 -13.43
N ARG A 30 -4.48 19.07 -13.73
CA ARG A 30 -5.47 18.48 -12.80
C ARG A 30 -5.28 16.96 -12.65
N PRO A 31 -5.21 16.15 -13.73
CA PRO A 31 -4.92 14.71 -13.63
C PRO A 31 -3.59 14.41 -12.94
N LEU A 32 -2.52 15.16 -13.24
CA LEU A 32 -1.21 14.94 -12.60
C LEU A 32 -1.25 15.17 -11.08
N ARG A 33 -1.96 16.20 -10.61
CA ARG A 33 -2.17 16.41 -9.17
C ARG A 33 -2.96 15.28 -8.53
N ARG A 34 -3.96 14.74 -9.23
CA ARG A 34 -4.73 13.58 -8.74
C ARG A 34 -3.86 12.33 -8.66
N LEU A 35 -3.03 12.07 -9.68
CA LEU A 35 -2.07 10.96 -9.68
C LEU A 35 -1.08 11.08 -8.52
N ALA A 36 -0.51 12.28 -8.30
CA ALA A 36 0.43 12.51 -7.20
C ALA A 36 -0.22 12.24 -5.83
N ASN A 37 -1.42 12.79 -5.61
CA ASN A 37 -2.17 12.54 -4.37
C ASN A 37 -2.53 11.06 -4.21
N ALA A 38 -2.97 10.40 -5.27
CA ALA A 38 -3.28 8.97 -5.27
C ALA A 38 -2.05 8.12 -4.95
N ALA A 39 -0.89 8.46 -5.52
CA ALA A 39 0.37 7.77 -5.22
C ALA A 39 0.80 7.96 -3.76
N GLU A 40 0.65 9.17 -3.22
CA GLU A 40 0.97 9.47 -1.81
C GLU A 40 0.04 8.73 -0.83
N LEU A 41 -1.27 8.72 -1.10
CA LEU A 41 -2.24 7.97 -0.31
C LEU A 41 -1.97 6.47 -0.38
N PHE A 42 -1.74 5.95 -1.59
CA PHE A 42 -1.48 4.53 -1.81
C PHE A 42 -0.15 4.08 -1.18
N GLY A 43 0.88 4.92 -1.24
CA GLY A 43 2.17 4.67 -0.59
C GLY A 43 2.09 4.63 0.94
N ARG A 44 1.07 5.26 1.53
CA ARG A 44 0.76 5.18 2.97
C ARG A 44 -0.13 4.00 3.33
N GLY A 45 -0.44 3.12 2.37
CA GLY A 45 -1.33 1.98 2.59
C GLY A 45 -2.83 2.34 2.63
N GLU A 46 -3.18 3.59 2.32
CA GLU A 46 -4.59 4.01 2.33
C GLU A 46 -5.36 3.46 1.12
N ALA A 47 -6.67 3.27 1.30
CA ALA A 47 -7.55 2.86 0.23
C ALA A 47 -7.74 4.00 -0.78
N VAL A 48 -7.14 3.85 -1.97
CA VAL A 48 -7.25 4.83 -3.04
C VAL A 48 -8.23 4.35 -4.12
N PRO A 49 -9.26 5.15 -4.48
CA PRO A 49 -10.13 4.81 -5.59
C PRO A 49 -9.35 4.84 -6.91
N ARG A 50 -9.76 4.00 -7.86
CA ARG A 50 -9.14 3.95 -9.19
C ARG A 50 -9.16 5.33 -9.86
N LEU A 51 -8.04 5.68 -10.47
CA LEU A 51 -7.94 6.94 -11.21
C LEU A 51 -8.82 6.88 -12.47
N PRO A 52 -9.49 7.99 -12.84
CA PRO A 52 -10.23 8.06 -14.09
C PRO A 52 -9.31 7.86 -15.30
N GLU A 53 -9.65 6.93 -16.17
CA GLU A 53 -8.92 6.60 -17.41
C GLU A 53 -9.42 7.48 -18.57
N SER A 54 -9.37 8.80 -18.37
CA SER A 54 -9.89 9.78 -19.33
C SER A 54 -8.94 10.96 -19.53
N GLY A 55 -9.15 11.70 -20.63
CA GLY A 55 -8.30 12.80 -21.05
C GLY A 55 -7.40 12.44 -22.24
N PRO A 56 -6.32 13.21 -22.47
CA PRO A 56 -5.34 12.92 -23.51
C PRO A 56 -4.75 11.51 -23.36
N ASP A 57 -4.32 10.91 -24.48
CA ASP A 57 -3.87 9.52 -24.50
C ASP A 57 -2.75 9.21 -23.49
N ASP A 58 -1.79 10.12 -23.32
CA ASP A 58 -0.69 9.96 -22.36
C ASP A 58 -1.20 9.94 -20.91
N ILE A 59 -2.18 10.79 -20.60
CA ILE A 59 -2.80 10.86 -19.26
C ILE A 59 -3.60 9.59 -18.99
N ARG A 60 -4.40 9.14 -19.97
CA ARG A 60 -5.17 7.90 -19.86
C ARG A 60 -4.25 6.70 -19.64
N GLN A 61 -3.20 6.55 -20.45
CA GLN A 61 -2.23 5.45 -20.32
C GLN A 61 -1.53 5.46 -18.95
N THR A 62 -1.19 6.65 -18.44
CA THR A 62 -0.57 6.79 -17.11
C THR A 62 -1.55 6.38 -16.00
N ALA A 63 -2.81 6.80 -16.07
CA ALA A 63 -3.84 6.40 -15.12
C ALA A 63 -4.08 4.89 -15.13
N GLU A 64 -4.18 4.28 -16.30
CA GLU A 64 -4.30 2.83 -16.45
C GLU A 64 -3.08 2.09 -15.87
N ALA A 65 -1.86 2.59 -16.14
CA ALA A 65 -0.64 1.99 -15.61
C ALA A 65 -0.59 2.03 -14.07
N PHE A 66 -1.00 3.15 -13.48
CA PHE A 66 -1.14 3.30 -12.04
C PHE A 66 -2.19 2.33 -11.46
N ASN A 67 -3.38 2.26 -12.08
CA ASN A 67 -4.44 1.34 -11.65
C ASN A 67 -3.98 -0.13 -11.70
N ARG A 68 -3.25 -0.53 -12.76
CA ARG A 68 -2.66 -1.88 -12.87
C ARG A 68 -1.58 -2.13 -11.83
N MET A 69 -0.75 -1.14 -11.53
CA MET A 69 0.27 -1.24 -10.47
C MET A 69 -0.38 -1.44 -9.11
N GLN A 70 -1.40 -0.64 -8.77
CA GLN A 70 -2.19 -0.77 -7.54
C GLN A 70 -2.73 -2.19 -7.38
N GLU A 71 -3.38 -2.73 -8.42
CA GLU A 71 -3.98 -4.06 -8.39
C GLU A 71 -2.93 -5.18 -8.24
N ARG A 72 -1.76 -5.04 -8.88
CA ARG A 72 -0.64 -5.99 -8.74
C ARG A 72 -0.08 -5.98 -7.32
N LEU A 73 0.09 -4.81 -6.73
CA LEU A 73 0.62 -4.69 -5.36
C LEU A 73 -0.37 -5.22 -4.32
N GLN A 74 -1.66 -4.92 -4.48
CA GLN A 74 -2.71 -5.48 -3.61
C GLN A 74 -2.70 -7.01 -3.64
N ARG A 75 -2.69 -7.61 -4.85
CA ARG A 75 -2.58 -9.08 -4.98
C ARG A 75 -1.30 -9.62 -4.35
N PHE A 76 -0.17 -8.96 -4.57
CA PHE A 76 1.11 -9.38 -4.00
C PHE A 76 1.08 -9.42 -2.46
N VAL A 77 0.50 -8.39 -1.83
CA VAL A 77 0.33 -8.35 -0.37
C VAL A 77 -0.62 -9.45 0.09
N GLU A 78 -1.78 -9.64 -0.55
CA GLU A 78 -2.71 -10.71 -0.23
C GLU A 78 -2.09 -12.11 -0.34
N ASP A 79 -1.33 -12.36 -1.40
CA ASP A 79 -0.63 -13.62 -1.61
C ASP A 79 0.42 -13.87 -0.53
N ARG A 80 1.18 -12.83 -0.15
CA ARG A 80 2.15 -12.91 0.95
C ARG A 80 1.46 -13.24 2.28
N THR A 81 0.33 -12.61 2.58
CA THR A 81 -0.45 -12.89 3.80
C THR A 81 -0.98 -14.32 3.82
N ARG A 82 -1.51 -14.81 2.69
CA ARG A 82 -1.96 -16.19 2.54
C ARG A 82 -0.81 -17.19 2.74
N MET A 83 0.36 -16.90 2.15
CA MET A 83 1.55 -17.74 2.30
C MET A 83 2.02 -17.79 3.76
N LEU A 84 2.09 -16.66 4.46
CA LEU A 84 2.43 -16.62 5.89
C LEU A 84 1.44 -17.42 6.73
N ALA A 85 0.14 -17.37 6.39
CA ALA A 85 -0.87 -18.17 7.06
C ALA A 85 -0.68 -19.68 6.87
N ALA A 86 -0.37 -20.11 5.64
CA ALA A 86 -0.05 -21.50 5.34
C ALA A 86 1.21 -21.98 6.08
N ILE A 87 2.27 -21.17 6.10
CA ILE A 87 3.51 -21.49 6.82
C ILE A 87 3.25 -21.65 8.33
N SER A 88 2.47 -20.76 8.95
CA SER A 88 2.10 -20.91 10.37
C SER A 88 1.40 -22.23 10.66
N HIS A 89 0.50 -22.63 9.77
CA HIS A 89 -0.22 -23.90 9.90
C HIS A 89 0.73 -25.09 9.76
N ASP A 90 1.57 -25.08 8.71
CA ASP A 90 2.46 -26.18 8.38
C ASP A 90 3.61 -26.35 9.38
N LEU A 91 4.00 -25.30 10.11
CA LEU A 91 5.00 -25.37 11.18
C LEU A 91 4.44 -25.97 12.49
N ARG A 92 3.13 -25.86 12.74
CA ARG A 92 2.51 -26.43 13.94
C ARG A 92 2.63 -27.95 13.99
N THR A 93 2.49 -28.61 12.84
CA THR A 93 2.56 -30.08 12.71
C THR A 93 3.92 -30.66 13.11
N PRO A 94 5.07 -30.23 12.54
CA PRO A 94 6.38 -30.74 12.94
C PRO A 94 6.76 -30.35 14.37
N LEU A 95 6.39 -29.16 14.86
CA LEU A 95 6.64 -28.76 16.25
C LEU A 95 5.87 -29.65 17.24
N THR A 96 4.61 -29.93 16.95
CA THR A 96 3.80 -30.85 17.76
C THR A 96 4.39 -32.27 17.73
N SER A 97 4.86 -32.72 16.56
CA SER A 97 5.53 -34.03 16.43
C SER A 97 6.84 -34.10 17.24
N LEU A 98 7.66 -33.05 17.20
CA LEU A 98 8.89 -32.96 17.99
C LEU A 98 8.59 -32.95 19.49
N ARG A 99 7.57 -32.21 19.91
CA ARG A 99 7.11 -32.18 21.31
C ARG A 99 6.69 -33.58 21.77
N LEU A 100 5.84 -34.25 21.00
CA LEU A 100 5.40 -35.63 21.29
C LEU A 100 6.58 -36.60 21.38
N ARG A 101 7.58 -36.49 20.48
CA ARG A 101 8.78 -37.34 20.53
C ARG A 101 9.64 -37.05 21.76
N ALA A 102 9.74 -35.79 22.18
CA ALA A 102 10.48 -35.41 23.38
C ALA A 102 9.85 -36.02 24.64
N GLU A 103 8.52 -36.19 24.69
CA GLU A 103 7.84 -36.84 25.83
C GLU A 103 8.28 -38.30 26.08
N PHE A 104 8.87 -38.98 25.09
CA PHE A 104 9.34 -40.37 25.22
C PHE A 104 10.82 -40.48 25.63
N VAL A 105 11.50 -39.36 25.90
CA VAL A 105 12.90 -39.36 26.34
C VAL A 105 12.98 -39.84 27.80
N GLN A 106 13.83 -40.84 28.07
CA GLN A 106 13.96 -41.45 29.40
C GLN A 106 14.74 -40.60 30.40
N ASP A 107 15.70 -39.81 29.90
CA ASP A 107 16.46 -38.88 30.72
C ASP A 107 15.61 -37.62 30.96
N HIS A 108 15.14 -37.44 32.19
CA HIS A 108 14.26 -36.32 32.56
C HIS A 108 14.92 -34.95 32.38
N ASP A 109 16.22 -34.81 32.68
CA ASP A 109 16.94 -33.55 32.49
C ASP A 109 17.05 -33.19 31.01
N LEU A 110 17.26 -34.20 30.15
CA LEU A 110 17.29 -34.02 28.71
C LEU A 110 15.90 -33.74 28.13
N GLN A 111 14.86 -34.44 28.60
CA GLN A 111 13.46 -34.24 28.22
C GLN A 111 13.03 -32.80 28.49
N GLU A 112 13.26 -32.30 29.71
CA GLU A 112 12.87 -30.94 30.10
C GLU A 112 13.58 -29.88 29.24
N LYS A 113 14.89 -30.05 29.00
CA LYS A 113 15.66 -29.16 28.11
C LYS A 113 15.11 -29.16 26.69
N MET A 114 14.79 -30.34 26.14
CA MET A 114 14.23 -30.45 24.79
C MET A 114 12.86 -29.79 24.68
N LEU A 115 11.96 -30.04 25.65
CA LEU A 115 10.63 -29.43 25.68
C LEU A 115 10.73 -27.90 25.77
N LYS A 116 11.62 -27.38 26.62
CA LYS A 116 11.88 -25.94 26.74
C LYS A 116 12.38 -25.32 25.44
N THR A 117 13.35 -25.96 24.77
CA THR A 117 13.84 -25.48 23.47
C THR A 117 12.75 -25.50 22.39
N ILE A 118 11.89 -26.51 22.36
CA ILE A 118 10.76 -26.57 21.42
C ILE A 118 9.77 -25.42 21.69
N GLU A 119 9.49 -25.13 22.96
CA GLU A 119 8.62 -24.02 23.36
C GLU A 119 9.22 -22.65 23.00
N GLU A 120 10.53 -22.47 23.18
CA GLU A 120 11.25 -21.27 22.75
C GLU A 120 11.16 -21.08 21.23
N ILE A 121 11.39 -22.14 20.45
CA ILE A 121 11.29 -22.10 18.98
C ILE A 121 9.85 -21.77 18.56
N GLN A 122 8.85 -22.40 19.19
CA GLN A 122 7.44 -22.13 18.90
C GLN A 122 7.10 -20.66 19.15
N THR A 123 7.51 -20.12 20.30
CA THR A 123 7.27 -18.73 20.69
C THR A 123 7.93 -17.75 19.71
N MET A 124 9.19 -17.98 19.36
CA MET A 124 9.91 -17.13 18.38
C MET A 124 9.26 -17.17 17.00
N THR A 125 8.81 -18.36 16.57
CA THR A 125 8.16 -18.56 15.27
C THR A 125 6.81 -17.86 15.21
N GLU A 126 6.00 -17.99 16.27
CA GLU A 126 4.70 -17.32 16.37
C GLU A 126 4.87 -15.79 16.39
N ALA A 127 5.84 -15.27 17.13
CA ALA A 127 6.16 -13.84 17.15
C ALA A 127 6.60 -13.33 15.76
N ALA A 128 7.48 -14.06 15.07
CA ALA A 128 7.94 -13.68 13.73
C ALA A 128 6.80 -13.69 12.69
N LEU A 129 5.91 -14.69 12.77
CA LEU A 129 4.75 -14.79 11.89
C LEU A 129 3.67 -13.75 12.22
N ALA A 130 3.48 -13.40 13.49
CA ALA A 130 2.60 -12.32 13.91
C ALA A 130 3.10 -10.98 13.36
N PHE A 131 4.36 -10.65 13.57
CA PHE A 131 5.00 -9.44 13.03
C PHE A 131 4.85 -9.35 11.50
N ALA A 132 5.10 -10.45 10.79
CA ALA A 132 4.99 -10.49 9.33
C ALA A 132 3.53 -10.33 8.82
N ARG A 133 2.52 -10.69 9.63
CA ARG A 133 1.10 -10.49 9.32
C ARG A 133 0.64 -9.06 9.62
N GLU A 134 1.17 -8.44 10.65
CA GLU A 134 0.86 -7.05 11.05
C GLU A 134 1.29 -6.05 9.97
N ASP A 135 2.42 -6.29 9.31
CA ASP A 135 2.89 -5.53 8.12
C ASP A 135 1.90 -5.60 6.93
N ALA A 136 1.05 -6.63 6.88
CA ALA A 136 0.03 -6.79 5.86
C ALA A 136 -1.38 -6.36 6.31
N ALA A 137 -1.55 -6.02 7.58
CA ALA A 137 -2.82 -5.53 8.09
C ALA A 137 -2.99 -4.05 7.71
N VAL A 138 -4.04 -3.77 6.94
CA VAL A 138 -4.41 -2.39 6.59
C VAL A 138 -5.15 -1.80 7.79
N GLU A 139 -4.43 -1.10 8.67
CA GLU A 139 -5.08 -0.24 9.68
C GLU A 139 -5.52 1.08 9.05
N GLU A 140 -6.71 1.56 9.42
CA GLU A 140 -7.17 2.86 8.97
C GLU A 140 -6.25 3.96 9.51
N THR A 141 -5.58 4.66 8.60
CA THR A 141 -4.77 5.81 8.95
C THR A 141 -5.68 6.93 9.43
N ARG A 142 -5.42 7.45 10.63
CA ARG A 142 -6.13 8.60 11.22
C ARG A 142 -5.15 9.68 11.64
N THR A 143 -5.58 10.93 11.55
CA THR A 143 -4.84 12.04 12.17
C THR A 143 -4.90 11.92 13.69
N VAL A 144 -3.74 11.84 14.33
CA VAL A 144 -3.61 11.73 15.80
C VAL A 144 -2.86 12.93 16.35
N ASP A 145 -3.34 13.50 17.45
CA ASP A 145 -2.57 14.46 18.24
C ASP A 145 -1.50 13.71 19.03
N LEU A 146 -0.23 13.94 18.67
CA LEU A 146 0.92 13.30 19.31
C LEU A 146 0.99 13.59 20.82
N SER A 147 0.58 14.78 21.24
CA SER A 147 0.62 15.16 22.67
C SER A 147 -0.44 14.42 23.47
N ALA A 148 -1.64 14.25 22.91
CA ALA A 148 -2.70 13.45 23.51
C ALA A 148 -2.35 11.95 23.56
N LEU A 149 -1.71 11.43 22.50
CA LEU A 149 -1.28 10.04 22.43
C LEU A 149 -0.24 9.72 23.52
N VAL A 150 0.81 10.54 23.61
CA VAL A 150 1.89 10.36 24.61
C VAL A 150 1.35 10.51 26.04
N GLY A 151 0.35 11.36 26.26
CA GLY A 151 -0.30 11.48 27.57
C GLY A 151 -1.26 10.33 27.92
N SER A 152 -1.60 9.47 26.97
CA SER A 152 -2.52 8.33 27.15
C SER A 152 -1.85 6.96 27.23
N LEU A 153 -0.55 6.89 26.92
CA LEU A 153 0.31 5.72 27.10
C LEU A 153 0.82 5.64 28.55
#